data_AF-A0A2P4XVL7-F1
#
_entry.id   AF-A0A2P4XVL7-F1
#
_cell.length_a   1.000
_cell.length_b   1.000
_cell.length_c   1.000
_cell.angle_alpha   90.00
_cell.angle_beta   90.00
_cell.angle_gamma   90.00
#
_symmetry.space_group_name_H-M   'P 1'
#
loop_
_entity.id
_entity.type
_entity.pdbx_description
1 polymer ?
#
loop_
_entity_poly.entity_id
_entity_poly.type
_entity_poly.pdbx_seq_one_letter_code
_entity_poly.pdbx_strand_id
1 'polypeptide(L)'
;MRLVCTIVSAISFLGVDAASIRIDSHQTYFTPANLYTDPHSPLIRTNTALGLTRSLRSTSVANEDEDEERIGISDLSKIAEKLPLDALKLGMNPKDVFTRLHFAEAGVKLDDNLEFIEWLHYISLYKASKGQTAFSDRTLFELLRQSKSEEELVTLFHSLRQIPAMKNIADTMQGMLFDRLPSSHKLMNEVWLKHQETPEEVFKILNPEWTTLDANNAVFLSWLKYTKLYRAKMGTSSFSELQAMQLLLKAKPLRNEVEFGRAFQVIKNDPDLKNLAENMQTHLFQKWIKVNKLDPKEFGDMLDLYVSWRYILKEPKTDVDYQTLEAFTLRYAEDKGGSAVLKEVKALFATSDPEAAVTAAMRVSL
;
A
#
# COMPACT_ATOMS: atom_id res chain seq x y z
N MET A 1 46.27 -21.93 34.49
CA MET A 1 47.10 -20.73 34.72
C MET A 1 46.45 -19.62 33.90
N ARG A 2 45.55 -18.80 34.47
CA ARG A 2 45.81 -17.48 35.13
C ARG A 2 46.57 -16.54 34.16
N LEU A 3 46.20 -15.30 33.83
CA LEU A 3 45.47 -14.19 34.48
C LEU A 3 45.30 -13.13 33.33
N VAL A 4 44.15 -12.49 33.06
CA VAL A 4 43.61 -11.21 33.62
C VAL A 4 44.63 -10.08 33.88
N CYS A 5 44.45 -8.92 33.20
CA CYS A 5 44.32 -7.55 33.76
C CYS A 5 44.56 -6.48 32.65
N THR A 6 43.59 -5.68 32.17
CA THR A 6 42.96 -4.42 32.70
C THR A 6 43.89 -3.21 32.88
N ILE A 7 43.45 -2.03 32.37
CA ILE A 7 43.57 -0.61 32.81
C ILE A 7 42.86 0.20 31.68
N VAL A 8 41.74 0.94 31.77
CA VAL A 8 41.10 1.91 32.69
C VAL A 8 41.80 3.28 32.80
N SER A 9 41.14 4.33 32.27
CA SER A 9 40.95 5.68 32.85
C SER A 9 40.10 6.48 31.83
N ALA A 10 38.87 6.95 32.04
CA ALA A 10 38.22 7.69 33.14
C ALA A 10 38.76 9.12 33.33
N ILE A 11 38.03 10.11 32.79
CA ILE A 11 37.94 11.47 33.37
C ILE A 11 36.46 11.89 33.31
N SER A 12 35.93 12.21 34.49
CA SER A 12 34.61 12.78 34.76
C SER A 12 34.79 14.20 35.34
N PHE A 13 33.65 14.90 35.54
CA PHE A 13 33.39 16.14 36.31
C PHE A 13 33.41 17.45 35.48
N LEU A 14 32.45 18.38 35.51
CA LEU A 14 31.22 18.71 36.27
C LEU A 14 30.29 19.47 35.29
N GLY A 15 28.94 19.43 35.29
CA GLY A 15 27.99 19.73 36.36
C GLY A 15 27.64 21.24 36.39
N VAL A 16 26.42 21.64 36.02
CA VAL A 16 25.50 22.64 36.66
C VAL A 16 24.25 22.88 35.79
N ASP A 17 23.15 23.15 36.50
CA ASP A 17 21.73 22.99 36.22
C ASP A 17 20.99 23.97 35.28
N ALA A 18 19.86 23.44 34.80
CA ALA A 18 18.50 24.01 34.67
C ALA A 18 18.28 25.45 34.18
N ALA A 19 17.54 25.55 33.06
CA ALA A 19 16.39 26.45 32.96
C ALA A 19 15.45 25.99 31.83
N SER A 20 14.21 25.67 32.20
CA SER A 20 13.09 25.47 31.28
C SER A 20 12.79 26.75 30.51
N ILE A 21 12.67 26.66 29.18
CA ILE A 21 11.98 27.68 28.38
C ILE A 21 10.80 27.02 27.67
N ARG A 22 9.64 27.33 28.25
CA ARG A 22 8.29 27.20 27.73
C ARG A 22 8.16 28.22 26.60
N ILE A 23 7.74 27.82 25.40
CA ILE A 23 7.23 28.77 24.39
C ILE A 23 5.77 28.43 24.17
N ASP A 24 4.93 29.32 24.71
CA ASP A 24 3.49 29.36 24.50
C ASP A 24 3.16 29.61 23.02
N SER A 25 2.32 28.75 22.47
CA SER A 25 1.59 29.00 21.23
C SER A 25 0.30 29.76 21.56
N HIS A 26 0.26 31.06 21.30
CA HIS A 26 -0.98 31.84 21.30
C HIS A 26 -1.17 32.58 19.98
N GLN A 27 -2.27 32.19 19.30
CA GLN A 27 -3.25 33.03 18.61
C GLN A 27 -2.76 33.89 17.43
N THR A 28 -3.34 33.80 16.24
CA THR A 28 -4.73 34.22 16.01
C THR A 28 -5.21 33.77 14.62
N TYR A 29 -6.46 33.31 14.58
CA TYR A 29 -7.26 33.08 13.39
C TYR A 29 -7.59 34.41 12.71
N PHE A 30 -7.37 34.51 11.39
CA PHE A 30 -7.95 35.56 10.56
C PHE A 30 -9.09 34.97 9.70
N THR A 31 -10.31 35.24 10.12
CA THR A 31 -11.51 35.28 9.26
C THR A 31 -11.68 36.69 8.68
N PRO A 32 -12.05 36.85 7.40
CA PRO A 32 -12.70 38.07 6.95
C PRO A 32 -14.22 37.89 6.88
N ALA A 33 -14.93 38.83 7.50
CA ALA A 33 -16.37 39.01 7.39
C ALA A 33 -16.72 39.89 6.17
N ASN A 34 -17.91 39.64 5.64
CA ASN A 34 -18.60 40.31 4.53
C ASN A 34 -18.84 41.82 4.75
N LEU A 35 -19.08 42.55 3.65
CA LEU A 35 -20.33 43.28 3.34
C LEU A 35 -20.12 44.24 2.16
N TYR A 36 -20.93 44.14 1.09
CA TYR A 36 -21.71 45.26 0.53
C TYR A 36 -22.71 44.81 -0.57
N THR A 37 -24.00 44.92 -0.23
CA THR A 37 -25.20 45.32 -1.02
C THR A 37 -25.58 44.65 -2.35
N ASP A 38 -26.71 43.94 -2.29
CA ASP A 38 -27.75 43.71 -3.34
C ASP A 38 -28.58 45.03 -3.54
N PRO A 39 -29.41 45.28 -4.61
CA PRO A 39 -30.47 44.38 -5.13
C PRO A 39 -30.60 44.30 -6.66
N HIS A 40 -31.10 43.17 -7.19
CA HIS A 40 -32.24 43.13 -8.13
C HIS A 40 -32.64 41.67 -8.47
N SER A 41 -33.80 41.24 -7.97
CA SER A 41 -34.57 40.09 -8.49
C SER A 41 -35.64 40.57 -9.50
N PRO A 42 -36.15 39.69 -10.39
CA PRO A 42 -37.38 38.96 -10.02
C PRO A 42 -37.45 37.48 -10.48
N LEU A 43 -37.94 36.64 -9.57
CA LEU A 43 -39.01 35.64 -9.72
C LEU A 43 -39.14 34.87 -11.05
N ILE A 44 -38.98 33.53 -11.01
CA ILE A 44 -40.04 32.57 -11.39
C ILE A 44 -39.96 31.33 -10.49
N ARG A 45 -41.11 31.01 -9.90
CA ARG A 45 -41.44 29.84 -9.07
C ARG A 45 -42.25 28.88 -9.94
N THR A 46 -41.93 27.59 -9.93
CA THR A 46 -42.94 26.53 -10.08
C THR A 46 -42.57 25.31 -9.24
N ASN A 47 -43.42 25.02 -8.26
CA ASN A 47 -43.56 23.74 -7.59
C ASN A 47 -44.17 22.72 -8.54
N THR A 48 -43.70 21.48 -8.49
CA THR A 48 -44.61 20.31 -8.55
C THR A 48 -43.93 19.08 -7.96
N ALA A 49 -44.41 18.69 -6.79
CA ALA A 49 -44.31 17.32 -6.31
C ALA A 49 -45.34 16.47 -7.06
N LEU A 50 -44.99 15.23 -7.41
CA LEU A 50 -45.91 14.10 -7.56
C LEU A 50 -45.07 12.82 -7.62
N GLY A 51 -45.25 11.95 -6.62
CA GLY A 51 -44.77 10.58 -6.70
C GLY A 51 -45.61 9.77 -7.67
N LEU A 52 -45.08 8.62 -8.10
CA LEU A 52 -45.80 7.35 -8.15
C LEU A 52 -44.82 6.21 -8.50
N THR A 53 -45.06 5.15 -7.77
CA THR A 53 -44.61 3.76 -7.84
C THR A 53 -44.59 3.10 -9.23
N ARG A 54 -43.74 2.05 -9.32
CA ARG A 54 -43.91 0.77 -10.05
C ARG A 54 -43.54 0.72 -11.54
N SER A 55 -42.52 -0.08 -11.89
CA SER A 55 -42.70 -1.44 -12.42
C SER A 55 -41.45 -1.93 -13.17
N LEU A 56 -41.05 -3.17 -12.84
CA LEU A 56 -40.07 -3.99 -13.53
C LEU A 56 -40.40 -4.17 -15.02
N ARG A 57 -39.37 -4.12 -15.88
CA ARG A 57 -39.35 -4.91 -17.13
C ARG A 57 -37.93 -5.37 -17.44
N SER A 58 -37.75 -6.68 -17.34
CA SER A 58 -36.58 -7.44 -17.78
C SER A 58 -36.52 -7.49 -19.30
N THR A 59 -35.33 -7.31 -19.87
CA THR A 59 -34.98 -7.77 -21.22
C THR A 59 -33.72 -8.60 -21.12
N SER A 60 -33.90 -9.92 -21.27
CA SER A 60 -32.88 -10.93 -21.42
C SER A 60 -32.17 -10.81 -22.76
N VAL A 61 -30.84 -10.78 -22.76
CA VAL A 61 -30.03 -11.29 -23.87
C VAL A 61 -29.05 -12.28 -23.26
N ALA A 62 -29.21 -13.53 -23.66
CA ALA A 62 -28.37 -14.66 -23.29
C ALA A 62 -26.99 -14.50 -23.92
N ASN A 63 -25.95 -14.81 -23.15
CA ASN A 63 -24.76 -15.48 -23.66
C ASN A 63 -24.32 -16.47 -22.57
N GLU A 64 -24.12 -17.69 -23.03
CA GLU A 64 -23.84 -18.90 -22.28
C GLU A 64 -22.35 -18.98 -21.87
N ASP A 65 -22.13 -19.72 -20.79
CA ASP A 65 -20.90 -20.43 -20.40
C ASP A 65 -19.77 -19.65 -19.70
N GLU A 66 -19.83 -19.63 -18.37
CA GLU A 66 -18.87 -20.32 -17.48
C GLU A 66 -19.52 -20.48 -16.10
N ASP A 67 -19.84 -21.72 -15.73
CA ASP A 67 -20.41 -22.11 -14.43
C ASP A 67 -19.37 -21.89 -13.30
N GLU A 68 -19.24 -20.66 -12.82
CA GLU A 68 -18.85 -20.42 -11.44
C GLU A 68 -20.12 -20.45 -10.59
N GLU A 69 -20.28 -21.52 -9.81
CA GLU A 69 -21.31 -21.68 -8.79
C GLU A 69 -21.08 -20.67 -7.65
N ARG A 70 -21.33 -19.40 -7.93
CA ARG A 70 -21.24 -18.30 -6.96
C ARG A 70 -22.47 -18.37 -6.08
N ILE A 71 -22.28 -18.72 -4.80
CA ILE A 71 -23.35 -18.67 -3.80
C ILE A 71 -23.89 -17.24 -3.73
N GLY A 72 -25.08 -17.04 -4.29
CA GLY A 72 -25.73 -15.74 -4.36
C GLY A 72 -26.28 -15.35 -3.00
N ILE A 73 -26.42 -14.04 -2.77
CA ILE A 73 -27.03 -13.45 -1.57
C ILE A 73 -28.44 -14.01 -1.30
N SER A 74 -29.11 -14.52 -2.35
CA SER A 74 -30.42 -15.17 -2.27
C SER A 74 -30.41 -16.56 -1.61
N ASP A 75 -29.28 -17.27 -1.63
CA ASP A 75 -29.17 -18.63 -1.06
C ASP A 75 -28.86 -18.57 0.44
N LEU A 76 -28.13 -17.54 0.88
CA LEU A 76 -27.92 -17.21 2.29
C LEU A 76 -29.22 -16.85 3.05
N SER A 77 -30.30 -16.52 2.33
CA SER A 77 -31.60 -16.21 2.93
C SER A 77 -32.42 -17.45 3.32
N LYS A 78 -32.07 -18.65 2.82
CA LYS A 78 -33.00 -19.80 2.82
C LYS A 78 -32.66 -20.89 3.84
N ILE A 79 -31.50 -20.84 4.51
CA ILE A 79 -31.05 -21.88 5.43
C ILE A 79 -30.50 -21.28 6.73
N ALA A 80 -31.26 -20.37 7.35
CA ALA A 80 -30.93 -19.89 8.69
C ALA A 80 -31.26 -20.98 9.71
N GLU A 81 -30.25 -21.58 10.34
CA GLU A 81 -30.43 -22.00 11.72
C GLU A 81 -30.83 -20.77 12.55
N LYS A 82 -31.76 -20.93 13.48
CA LYS A 82 -32.37 -19.78 14.19
C LYS A 82 -31.38 -19.02 15.09
N LEU A 83 -30.21 -19.59 15.37
CA LEU A 83 -29.32 -19.12 16.43
C LEU A 83 -28.69 -17.73 16.18
N PRO A 84 -28.14 -17.40 14.99
CA PRO A 84 -27.60 -16.06 14.73
C PRO A 84 -28.68 -14.97 14.73
N LEU A 85 -29.88 -15.30 14.26
CA LEU A 85 -31.02 -14.37 14.25
C LEU A 85 -31.59 -14.13 15.66
N ASP A 86 -31.63 -15.17 16.50
CA ASP A 86 -32.05 -15.05 17.90
C ASP A 86 -30.96 -14.38 18.77
N ALA A 87 -29.69 -14.59 18.45
CA ALA A 87 -28.56 -13.86 19.05
C ALA A 87 -28.66 -12.35 18.82
N LEU A 88 -29.10 -11.96 17.62
CA LEU A 88 -29.34 -10.56 17.28
C LEU A 88 -30.46 -9.94 18.13
N LYS A 89 -31.58 -10.65 18.31
CA LYS A 89 -32.69 -10.18 19.17
C LYS A 89 -32.26 -10.04 20.63
N LEU A 90 -31.42 -10.97 21.10
CA LEU A 90 -30.92 -11.00 22.47
C LEU A 90 -29.70 -10.11 22.69
N GLY A 91 -29.12 -9.53 21.63
CA GLY A 91 -27.92 -8.70 21.69
C GLY A 91 -26.71 -9.40 22.29
N MET A 92 -26.56 -10.71 22.05
CA MET A 92 -25.48 -11.52 22.64
C MET A 92 -24.10 -11.05 22.17
N ASN A 93 -23.06 -11.15 22.99
CA ASN A 93 -21.72 -10.80 22.51
C ASN A 93 -21.29 -11.78 21.39
N PRO A 94 -20.74 -11.31 20.26
CA PRO A 94 -20.30 -12.21 19.19
C PRO A 94 -19.32 -13.30 19.63
N LYS A 95 -18.47 -13.03 20.63
CA LYS A 95 -17.57 -14.04 21.22
C LYS A 95 -18.33 -15.16 21.93
N ASP A 96 -19.45 -14.84 22.59
CA ASP A 96 -20.28 -15.85 23.26
C ASP A 96 -20.97 -16.74 22.23
N VAL A 97 -21.44 -16.16 21.12
CA VAL A 97 -22.03 -16.91 20.01
C VAL A 97 -20.99 -17.82 19.36
N PHE A 98 -19.77 -17.32 19.13
CA PHE A 98 -18.65 -18.11 18.61
C PHE A 98 -18.35 -19.34 19.47
N THR A 99 -18.41 -19.17 20.79
CA THR A 99 -18.18 -20.24 21.76
C THR A 99 -19.32 -21.25 21.76
N ARG A 100 -20.57 -20.77 21.71
CA ARG A 100 -21.77 -21.64 21.68
C ARG A 100 -21.91 -22.45 20.40
N LEU A 101 -21.42 -21.93 19.28
CA LEU A 101 -21.39 -22.62 17.99
C LEU A 101 -20.14 -23.50 17.82
N HIS A 102 -19.34 -23.66 18.88
CA HIS A 102 -18.20 -24.58 18.90
C HIS A 102 -17.16 -24.31 17.79
N PHE A 103 -17.10 -23.10 17.24
CA PHE A 103 -16.16 -22.75 16.16
C PHE A 103 -14.68 -22.84 16.59
N ALA A 104 -14.41 -22.77 17.89
CA ALA A 104 -13.08 -22.91 18.46
C ALA A 104 -12.58 -24.38 18.51
N GLU A 105 -13.46 -25.37 18.32
CA GLU A 105 -13.09 -26.76 18.49
C GLU A 105 -12.12 -27.22 17.39
N ALA A 106 -11.18 -28.09 17.78
CA ALA A 106 -10.19 -28.64 16.88
C ALA A 106 -10.87 -29.50 15.80
N GLY A 107 -10.44 -29.32 14.54
CA GLY A 107 -11.02 -30.03 13.39
C GLY A 107 -12.29 -29.41 12.82
N VAL A 108 -12.86 -28.37 13.46
CA VAL A 108 -13.96 -27.61 12.87
C VAL A 108 -13.43 -26.73 11.74
N LYS A 109 -13.75 -27.10 10.50
CA LYS A 109 -13.43 -26.36 9.28
C LYS A 109 -14.37 -25.15 9.15
N LEU A 110 -13.83 -23.94 8.98
CA LEU A 110 -14.62 -22.69 8.94
C LEU A 110 -14.84 -22.13 7.53
N ASP A 111 -13.98 -22.48 6.58
CA ASP A 111 -13.89 -21.86 5.24
C ASP A 111 -15.02 -22.25 4.27
N ASP A 112 -15.80 -23.29 4.60
CA ASP A 112 -17.03 -23.70 3.92
C ASP A 112 -18.21 -23.86 4.91
N ASN A 113 -18.13 -23.22 6.08
CA ASN A 113 -19.13 -23.36 7.14
C ASN A 113 -20.17 -22.23 7.05
N LEU A 114 -21.40 -22.60 6.69
CA LEU A 114 -22.51 -21.66 6.54
C LEU A 114 -22.86 -20.95 7.85
N GLU A 115 -22.88 -21.66 8.99
CA GLU A 115 -23.15 -21.07 10.31
C GLU A 115 -22.09 -20.03 10.67
N PHE A 116 -20.83 -20.28 10.29
CA PHE A 116 -19.74 -19.33 10.50
C PHE A 116 -19.91 -18.08 9.64
N ILE A 117 -20.32 -18.22 8.38
CA ILE A 117 -20.65 -17.10 7.49
C ILE A 117 -21.82 -16.29 8.04
N GLU A 118 -22.86 -16.94 8.56
CA GLU A 118 -23.99 -16.28 9.23
C GLU A 118 -23.56 -15.56 10.51
N TRP A 119 -22.64 -16.13 11.28
CA TRP A 119 -22.06 -15.47 12.45
C TRP A 119 -21.22 -14.24 12.09
N LEU A 120 -20.48 -14.25 10.97
CA LEU A 120 -19.80 -13.06 10.46
C LEU A 120 -20.80 -11.98 10.03
N HIS A 121 -21.91 -12.37 9.39
CA HIS A 121 -22.99 -11.43 9.07
C HIS A 121 -23.63 -10.85 10.34
N TYR A 122 -23.82 -11.69 11.36
CA TYR A 122 -24.28 -11.26 12.67
C TYR A 122 -23.35 -10.20 13.30
N ILE A 123 -22.02 -10.35 13.21
CA ILE A 123 -21.07 -9.34 13.70
C ILE A 123 -21.31 -7.99 13.03
N SER A 124 -21.57 -7.97 11.73
CA SER A 124 -21.87 -6.74 10.98
C SER A 124 -23.14 -6.04 11.51
N LEU A 125 -24.20 -6.81 11.79
CA LEU A 125 -25.45 -6.28 12.38
C LEU A 125 -25.25 -5.84 13.85
N TYR A 126 -24.45 -6.57 14.62
CA TYR A 126 -24.09 -6.23 15.99
C TYR A 126 -23.34 -4.88 16.04
N LYS A 127 -22.32 -4.69 15.19
CA LYS A 127 -21.59 -3.42 15.05
C LYS A 127 -22.51 -2.28 14.62
N ALA A 128 -23.43 -2.52 13.69
CA ALA A 128 -24.37 -1.50 13.24
C ALA A 128 -25.33 -1.05 14.36
N SER A 129 -25.70 -1.94 15.28
CA SER A 129 -26.62 -1.64 16.38
C SER A 129 -25.94 -1.12 17.66
N LYS A 130 -24.71 -1.55 17.96
CA LYS A 130 -23.99 -1.22 19.21
C LYS A 130 -22.80 -0.27 19.02
N GLY A 131 -22.44 0.04 17.78
CA GLY A 131 -21.28 0.85 17.41
C GLY A 131 -20.09 0.00 16.96
N GLN A 132 -19.25 0.57 16.08
CA GLN A 132 -18.13 -0.13 15.46
C GLN A 132 -17.07 -0.65 16.45
N THR A 133 -16.94 0.01 17.60
CA THR A 133 -15.97 -0.37 18.64
C THR A 133 -16.48 -1.49 19.56
N ALA A 134 -17.77 -1.84 19.50
CA ALA A 134 -18.35 -2.88 20.37
C ALA A 134 -17.78 -4.28 20.10
N PHE A 135 -17.36 -4.53 18.86
CA PHE A 135 -16.62 -5.74 18.48
C PHE A 135 -15.71 -5.42 17.28
N SER A 136 -14.48 -4.98 17.53
CA SER A 136 -13.59 -4.49 16.47
C SER A 136 -13.07 -5.60 15.55
N ASP A 137 -12.58 -5.24 14.36
CA ASP A 137 -11.90 -6.20 13.46
C ASP A 137 -10.68 -6.83 14.12
N ARG A 138 -9.95 -6.08 14.95
CA ARG A 138 -8.87 -6.62 15.77
C ARG A 138 -9.36 -7.69 16.75
N THR A 139 -10.53 -7.48 17.35
CA THR A 139 -11.15 -8.46 18.27
C THR A 139 -11.53 -9.74 17.53
N LEU A 140 -12.11 -9.62 16.32
CA LEU A 140 -12.39 -10.76 15.45
C LEU A 140 -11.11 -11.52 15.09
N PHE A 141 -10.09 -10.79 14.63
CA PHE A 141 -8.82 -11.37 14.23
C PHE A 141 -8.16 -12.17 15.37
N GLU A 142 -8.06 -11.60 16.57
CA GLU A 142 -7.45 -12.32 17.71
C GLU A 142 -8.28 -13.53 18.14
N LEU A 143 -9.62 -13.48 18.03
CA LEU A 143 -10.49 -14.62 18.33
C LEU A 143 -10.23 -15.80 17.37
N LEU A 144 -10.11 -15.52 16.06
CA LEU A 144 -9.80 -16.54 15.06
C LEU A 144 -8.36 -17.05 15.20
N ARG A 145 -7.40 -16.14 15.41
CA ARG A 145 -6.00 -16.48 15.62
C ARG A 145 -5.76 -17.40 16.82
N GLN A 146 -6.52 -17.24 17.89
CA GLN A 146 -6.41 -18.09 19.08
C GLN A 146 -7.03 -19.48 18.90
N SER A 147 -7.85 -19.68 17.87
CA SER A 147 -8.62 -20.90 17.67
C SER A 147 -8.22 -21.74 16.46
N LYS A 148 -7.45 -21.17 15.52
CA LYS A 148 -7.08 -21.82 14.26
C LYS A 148 -5.58 -21.68 13.97
N SER A 149 -5.02 -22.65 13.24
CA SER A 149 -3.64 -22.59 12.77
C SER A 149 -3.46 -21.48 11.72
N GLU A 150 -2.22 -21.07 11.47
CA GLU A 150 -1.94 -20.08 10.43
C GLU A 150 -2.41 -20.58 9.05
N GLU A 151 -2.26 -21.88 8.78
CA GLU A 151 -2.72 -22.50 7.54
C GLU A 151 -4.23 -22.45 7.35
N GLU A 152 -4.97 -22.74 8.43
CA GLU A 152 -6.42 -22.64 8.45
C GLU A 152 -6.87 -21.19 8.25
N LEU A 153 -6.18 -20.21 8.87
CA LEU A 153 -6.52 -18.79 8.74
C LEU A 153 -6.25 -18.24 7.33
N VAL A 154 -5.13 -18.58 6.71
CA VAL A 154 -4.84 -18.17 5.33
C VAL A 154 -5.93 -18.71 4.39
N THR A 155 -6.26 -20.00 4.53
CA THR A 155 -7.29 -20.65 3.71
C THR A 155 -8.65 -20.00 3.96
N LEU A 156 -9.04 -19.81 5.22
CA LEU A 156 -10.29 -19.17 5.62
C LEU A 156 -10.46 -17.78 5.03
N PHE A 157 -9.47 -16.90 5.23
CA PHE A 157 -9.58 -15.53 4.77
C PHE A 157 -9.54 -15.44 3.24
N HIS A 158 -8.90 -16.39 2.56
CA HIS A 158 -8.97 -16.48 1.11
C HIS A 158 -10.34 -16.95 0.62
N SER A 159 -10.91 -18.01 1.21
CA SER A 159 -12.24 -18.51 0.84
C SER A 159 -13.33 -17.48 1.08
N LEU A 160 -13.32 -16.80 2.23
CA LEU A 160 -14.26 -15.71 2.52
C LEU A 160 -14.17 -14.57 1.50
N ARG A 161 -12.98 -14.30 0.97
CA ARG A 161 -12.78 -13.24 -0.03
C ARG A 161 -13.53 -13.50 -1.34
N GLN A 162 -13.77 -14.77 -1.66
CA GLN A 162 -14.53 -15.18 -2.85
C GLN A 162 -16.04 -14.93 -2.70
N ILE A 163 -16.51 -14.67 -1.47
CA ILE A 163 -17.90 -14.29 -1.19
C ILE A 163 -18.01 -12.76 -1.28
N PRO A 164 -18.75 -12.18 -2.25
CA PRO A 164 -18.79 -10.74 -2.47
C PRO A 164 -19.16 -9.93 -1.21
N ALA A 165 -20.09 -10.43 -0.39
CA ALA A 165 -20.50 -9.80 0.85
C ALA A 165 -19.42 -9.81 1.96
N MET A 166 -18.44 -10.71 1.87
CA MET A 166 -17.38 -10.88 2.86
C MET A 166 -16.02 -10.37 2.38
N LYS A 167 -15.90 -9.94 1.12
CA LYS A 167 -14.63 -9.47 0.54
C LYS A 167 -13.92 -8.42 1.39
N ASN A 168 -14.64 -7.41 1.89
CA ASN A 168 -14.01 -6.35 2.68
C ASN A 168 -13.46 -6.85 4.02
N ILE A 169 -14.22 -7.68 4.75
CA ILE A 169 -13.72 -8.23 6.01
C ILE A 169 -12.57 -9.21 5.77
N ALA A 170 -12.64 -10.00 4.70
CA ALA A 170 -11.58 -10.90 4.29
C ALA A 170 -10.29 -10.17 3.93
N ASP A 171 -10.37 -9.09 3.14
CA ASP A 171 -9.22 -8.24 2.80
C ASP A 171 -8.58 -7.65 4.08
N THR A 172 -9.40 -7.15 5.02
CA THR A 172 -8.93 -6.68 6.33
C THR A 172 -8.23 -7.79 7.13
N MET A 173 -8.82 -8.98 7.19
CA MET A 173 -8.23 -10.12 7.94
C MET A 173 -6.92 -10.58 7.31
N GLN A 174 -6.82 -10.65 5.98
CA GLN A 174 -5.58 -10.97 5.28
C GLN A 174 -4.51 -9.91 5.52
N GLY A 175 -4.87 -8.62 5.47
CA GLY A 175 -3.96 -7.52 5.80
C GLY A 175 -3.41 -7.63 7.23
N MET A 176 -4.28 -7.89 8.22
CA MET A 176 -3.86 -8.08 9.62
C MET A 176 -3.00 -9.34 9.81
N LEU A 177 -3.33 -10.43 9.11
CA LEU A 177 -2.55 -11.66 9.17
C LEU A 177 -1.13 -11.43 8.65
N PHE A 178 -1.03 -10.76 7.50
CA PHE A 178 0.24 -10.41 6.88
C PHE A 178 1.07 -9.48 7.77
N ASP A 179 0.46 -8.41 8.31
CA ASP A 179 1.15 -7.46 9.18
C ASP A 179 1.66 -8.10 10.49
N ARG A 180 0.85 -8.94 11.12
CA ARG A 180 1.13 -9.45 12.47
C ARG A 180 1.92 -10.74 12.51
N LEU A 181 1.82 -11.58 11.47
CA LEU A 181 2.44 -12.91 11.43
C LEU A 181 3.34 -13.03 10.19
N PRO A 182 4.61 -12.59 10.27
CA PRO A 182 5.57 -12.76 9.17
C PRO A 182 5.78 -14.21 8.72
N SER A 183 5.55 -15.19 9.61
CA SER A 183 5.55 -16.63 9.29
C SER A 183 4.52 -17.00 8.21
N SER A 184 3.39 -16.28 8.15
CA SER A 184 2.30 -16.55 7.21
C SER A 184 2.60 -16.09 5.78
N HIS A 185 3.57 -15.19 5.57
CA HIS A 185 3.82 -14.53 4.26
C HIS A 185 4.04 -15.53 3.13
N LYS A 186 4.82 -16.59 3.39
CA LYS A 186 5.10 -17.63 2.39
C LYS A 186 3.81 -18.32 1.97
N LEU A 187 3.00 -18.73 2.94
CA LEU A 187 1.76 -19.44 2.69
C LEU A 187 0.72 -18.55 1.99
N MET A 188 0.60 -17.29 2.43
CA MET A 188 -0.25 -16.30 1.76
C MET A 188 0.16 -16.12 0.29
N ASN A 189 1.45 -15.96 0.01
CA ASN A 189 1.95 -15.88 -1.36
C ASN A 189 1.62 -17.13 -2.17
N GLU A 190 1.75 -18.33 -1.60
CA GLU A 190 1.40 -19.59 -2.26
C GLU A 190 -0.10 -19.66 -2.60
N VAL A 191 -0.98 -19.28 -1.67
CA VAL A 191 -2.43 -19.24 -1.89
C VAL A 191 -2.82 -18.19 -2.93
N TRP A 192 -2.32 -16.97 -2.81
CA TRP A 192 -2.53 -15.91 -3.80
C TRP A 192 -2.06 -16.34 -5.20
N LEU A 193 -0.88 -16.95 -5.33
CA LEU A 193 -0.37 -17.45 -6.60
C LEU A 193 -1.18 -18.64 -7.13
N LYS A 194 -1.67 -19.52 -6.27
CA LYS A 194 -2.53 -20.65 -6.64
C LYS A 194 -3.83 -20.15 -7.27
N HIS A 195 -4.42 -19.13 -6.67
CA HIS A 195 -5.68 -18.53 -7.12
C HIS A 195 -5.51 -17.34 -8.07
N GLN A 196 -4.28 -17.11 -8.56
CA GLN A 196 -3.97 -16.08 -9.55
C GLN A 196 -4.34 -14.65 -9.13
N GLU A 197 -4.32 -14.37 -7.83
CA GLU A 197 -4.57 -13.03 -7.30
C GLU A 197 -3.57 -12.04 -7.94
N THR A 198 -4.08 -11.02 -8.61
CA THR A 198 -3.18 -10.11 -9.33
C THR A 198 -2.36 -9.29 -8.34
N PRO A 199 -1.19 -8.78 -8.73
CA PRO A 199 -0.46 -7.84 -7.88
C PRO A 199 -1.29 -6.61 -7.50
N GLU A 200 -2.25 -6.19 -8.33
CA GLU A 200 -3.19 -5.12 -7.97
C GLU A 200 -4.14 -5.52 -6.83
N GLU A 201 -4.65 -6.74 -6.84
CA GLU A 201 -5.51 -7.25 -5.77
C GLU A 201 -4.73 -7.44 -4.46
N VAL A 202 -3.52 -8.01 -4.54
CA VAL A 202 -2.64 -8.13 -3.35
C VAL A 202 -2.22 -6.75 -2.85
N PHE A 203 -2.00 -5.78 -3.73
CA PHE A 203 -1.76 -4.39 -3.32
C PHE A 203 -2.94 -3.88 -2.49
N LYS A 204 -4.18 -4.04 -2.94
CA LYS A 204 -5.38 -3.58 -2.21
C LYS A 204 -5.51 -4.23 -0.83
N ILE A 205 -5.22 -5.53 -0.73
CA ILE A 205 -5.25 -6.28 0.54
C ILE A 205 -4.23 -5.71 1.53
N LEU A 206 -3.01 -5.46 1.06
CA LEU A 206 -1.91 -5.04 1.92
C LEU A 206 -1.92 -3.54 2.23
N ASN A 207 -2.51 -2.71 1.35
CA ASN A 207 -2.41 -1.25 1.36
C ASN A 207 -3.30 -0.44 2.33
N PRO A 208 -4.24 -0.97 3.16
CA PRO A 208 -5.19 -0.08 3.82
C PRO A 208 -4.55 0.94 4.80
N GLU A 209 -3.32 0.73 5.28
CA GLU A 209 -2.62 1.65 6.20
C GLU A 209 -1.17 2.01 5.80
N TRP A 210 -0.75 1.77 4.55
CA TRP A 210 0.64 2.04 4.16
C TRP A 210 0.99 3.53 4.29
N THR A 211 1.87 3.86 5.23
CA THR A 211 2.34 5.23 5.46
C THR A 211 3.38 5.65 4.43
N THR A 212 4.26 4.74 4.00
CA THR A 212 5.31 5.02 2.99
C THR A 212 5.44 3.91 1.94
N LEU A 213 5.95 4.24 0.75
CA LEU A 213 6.26 3.30 -0.34
C LEU A 213 7.77 3.35 -0.63
N ASP A 214 8.59 2.96 0.33
CA ASP A 214 10.05 3.06 0.26
C ASP A 214 10.76 1.76 0.71
N ALA A 215 12.08 1.76 0.60
CA ALA A 215 12.92 0.59 0.91
C ALA A 215 12.89 0.13 2.37
N ASN A 216 12.35 0.93 3.31
CA ASN A 216 12.20 0.56 4.72
C ASN A 216 10.82 -0.04 5.02
N ASN A 217 9.86 0.05 4.09
CA ASN A 217 8.56 -0.57 4.27
C ASN A 217 8.59 -2.05 3.85
N ALA A 218 8.71 -2.94 4.84
CA ALA A 218 8.76 -4.39 4.63
C ALA A 218 7.51 -4.95 3.90
N VAL A 219 6.34 -4.35 4.11
CA VAL A 219 5.09 -4.78 3.44
C VAL A 219 5.13 -4.39 1.96
N PHE A 220 5.63 -3.19 1.63
CA PHE A 220 5.86 -2.77 0.24
C PHE A 220 6.90 -3.66 -0.46
N LEU A 221 8.02 -3.96 0.21
CA LEU A 221 9.02 -4.89 -0.33
C LEU A 221 8.42 -6.28 -0.58
N SER A 222 7.56 -6.76 0.32
CA SER A 222 6.89 -8.04 0.15
C SER A 222 5.91 -8.04 -1.03
N TRP A 223 5.19 -6.94 -1.25
CA TRP A 223 4.37 -6.77 -2.45
C TRP A 223 5.20 -6.76 -3.74
N LEU A 224 6.38 -6.14 -3.75
CA LEU A 224 7.31 -6.22 -4.90
C LEU A 224 7.78 -7.66 -5.14
N LYS A 225 8.09 -8.41 -4.07
CA LYS A 225 8.48 -9.82 -4.15
C LYS A 225 7.34 -10.67 -4.70
N TYR A 226 6.11 -10.44 -4.23
CA TYR A 226 4.92 -11.08 -4.78
C TYR A 226 4.73 -10.75 -6.26
N THR A 227 4.87 -9.48 -6.64
CA THR A 227 4.77 -9.04 -8.05
C THR A 227 5.77 -9.77 -8.94
N LYS A 228 7.03 -9.91 -8.48
CA LYS A 228 8.05 -10.70 -9.19
C LYS A 228 7.63 -12.17 -9.33
N LEU A 229 7.17 -12.80 -8.24
CA LEU A 229 6.73 -14.20 -8.25
C LEU A 229 5.55 -14.43 -9.21
N TYR A 230 4.55 -13.55 -9.16
CA TYR A 230 3.37 -13.59 -10.02
C TYR A 230 3.77 -13.55 -11.49
N ARG A 231 4.62 -12.59 -11.86
CA ARG A 231 5.10 -12.44 -13.25
C ARG A 231 5.93 -13.62 -13.71
N ALA A 232 6.72 -14.23 -12.83
CA ALA A 232 7.49 -15.42 -13.16
C ALA A 232 6.57 -16.62 -13.45
N LYS A 233 5.44 -16.73 -12.75
CA LYS A 233 4.47 -17.81 -12.90
C LYS A 233 3.49 -17.59 -14.07
N MET A 234 2.97 -16.37 -14.22
CA MET A 234 1.91 -16.03 -15.17
C MET A 234 2.43 -15.40 -16.48
N GLY A 235 3.74 -15.18 -16.59
CA GLY A 235 4.38 -14.47 -17.71
C GLY A 235 4.47 -12.96 -17.49
N THR A 236 5.50 -12.34 -18.06
CA THR A 236 5.83 -10.92 -17.84
C THR A 236 4.78 -9.94 -18.34
N SER A 237 3.93 -10.35 -19.29
CA SER A 237 2.83 -9.55 -19.84
C SER A 237 1.57 -9.54 -18.98
N SER A 238 1.44 -10.46 -18.01
CA SER A 238 0.26 -10.54 -17.12
C SER A 238 0.16 -9.34 -16.17
N PHE A 239 1.30 -8.80 -15.74
CA PHE A 239 1.39 -7.58 -14.95
C PHE A 239 2.75 -6.90 -15.18
N SER A 240 2.78 -5.96 -16.11
CA SER A 240 4.00 -5.25 -16.53
C SER A 240 4.55 -4.32 -15.43
N GLU A 241 5.83 -3.95 -15.53
CA GLU A 241 6.46 -3.01 -14.60
C GLU A 241 5.81 -1.63 -14.71
N LEU A 242 5.30 -1.30 -15.90
CA LEU A 242 4.56 -0.07 -16.14
C LEU A 242 3.22 -0.07 -15.41
N GLN A 243 2.48 -1.18 -15.43
CA GLN A 243 1.24 -1.32 -14.64
C GLN A 243 1.53 -1.24 -13.15
N ALA A 244 2.58 -1.91 -12.67
CA ALA A 244 3.03 -1.80 -11.28
C ALA A 244 3.33 -0.35 -10.90
N MET A 245 4.06 0.37 -11.76
CA MET A 245 4.38 1.78 -11.53
C MET A 245 3.14 2.66 -11.50
N GLN A 246 2.25 2.52 -12.49
CA GLN A 246 0.99 3.28 -12.54
C GLN A 246 0.12 3.06 -11.30
N LEU A 247 0.08 1.83 -10.78
CA LEU A 247 -0.60 1.53 -9.54
C LEU A 247 -0.01 2.30 -8.36
N LEU A 248 1.32 2.31 -8.20
CA LEU A 248 2.01 3.04 -7.13
C LEU A 248 1.77 4.56 -7.20
N LEU A 249 1.85 5.12 -8.42
CA LEU A 249 1.61 6.54 -8.67
C LEU A 249 0.16 6.93 -8.33
N LYS A 250 -0.82 6.10 -8.73
CA LYS A 250 -2.23 6.31 -8.43
C LYS A 250 -2.53 6.19 -6.93
N ALA A 251 -1.84 5.28 -6.23
CA ALA A 251 -2.05 5.05 -4.81
C ALA A 251 -1.53 6.21 -3.93
N LYS A 252 -0.53 6.96 -4.39
CA LYS A 252 0.05 8.10 -3.66
C LYS A 252 0.16 9.34 -4.56
N PRO A 253 -0.99 9.92 -5.00
CA PRO A 253 -0.99 11.01 -5.98
C PRO A 253 -0.42 12.33 -5.42
N LEU A 254 -0.40 12.47 -4.08
CA LEU A 254 0.17 13.62 -3.37
C LEU A 254 1.66 13.47 -3.09
N ARG A 255 2.25 12.30 -3.35
CA ARG A 255 3.68 12.05 -3.10
C ARG A 255 4.49 12.60 -4.27
N ASN A 256 5.65 13.18 -3.95
CA ASN A 256 6.59 13.55 -4.98
C ASN A 256 7.05 12.29 -5.72
N GLU A 257 6.81 12.23 -7.04
CA GLU A 257 7.14 11.08 -7.89
C GLU A 257 8.62 10.67 -7.74
N VAL A 258 9.47 11.64 -7.44
CA VAL A 258 10.91 11.46 -7.24
C VAL A 258 11.25 10.51 -6.10
N GLU A 259 10.42 10.46 -5.06
CA GLU A 259 10.63 9.53 -3.94
C GLU A 259 10.58 8.07 -4.40
N PHE A 260 9.86 7.75 -5.47
CA PHE A 260 9.90 6.41 -6.07
C PHE A 260 11.23 6.14 -6.77
N GLY A 261 11.78 7.12 -7.48
CA GLY A 261 13.11 7.02 -8.09
C GLY A 261 14.19 6.71 -7.05
N ARG A 262 14.14 7.43 -5.91
CA ARG A 262 15.00 7.23 -4.75
C ARG A 262 14.77 5.87 -4.07
N ALA A 263 13.51 5.48 -3.86
CA ALA A 263 13.17 4.18 -3.28
C ALA A 263 13.73 3.02 -4.13
N PHE A 264 13.51 3.05 -5.45
CA PHE A 264 14.06 2.02 -6.34
C PHE A 264 15.58 2.04 -6.40
N GLN A 265 16.22 3.21 -6.25
CA GLN A 265 17.68 3.29 -6.14
C GLN A 265 18.20 2.42 -5.00
N VAL A 266 17.55 2.48 -3.83
CA VAL A 266 17.91 1.66 -2.67
C VAL A 266 17.54 0.19 -2.87
N ILE A 267 16.33 -0.09 -3.37
CA ILE A 267 15.81 -1.47 -3.54
C ILE A 267 16.65 -2.29 -4.52
N LYS A 268 17.33 -1.64 -5.47
CA LYS A 268 18.29 -2.30 -6.39
C LYS A 268 19.40 -3.08 -5.69
N ASN A 269 19.69 -2.75 -4.43
CA ASN A 269 20.69 -3.45 -3.62
C ASN A 269 20.15 -4.77 -3.03
N ASP A 270 18.83 -5.01 -3.05
CA ASP A 270 18.24 -6.31 -2.73
C ASP A 270 18.40 -7.25 -3.95
N PRO A 271 19.18 -8.35 -3.86
CA PRO A 271 19.40 -9.25 -4.99
C PRO A 271 18.11 -9.86 -5.56
N ASP A 272 17.09 -10.05 -4.72
CA ASP A 272 15.81 -10.60 -5.15
C ASP A 272 15.01 -9.58 -5.94
N LEU A 273 15.13 -8.28 -5.64
CA LEU A 273 14.35 -7.23 -6.28
C LEU A 273 15.11 -6.43 -7.32
N LYS A 274 16.43 -6.62 -7.44
CA LYS A 274 17.32 -5.84 -8.29
C LYS A 274 16.76 -5.55 -9.68
N ASN A 275 16.52 -6.59 -10.48
CA ASN A 275 16.07 -6.41 -11.85
C ASN A 275 14.70 -5.71 -11.95
N LEU A 276 13.78 -6.03 -11.02
CA LEU A 276 12.47 -5.39 -10.99
C LEU A 276 12.60 -3.89 -10.69
N ALA A 277 13.41 -3.54 -9.68
CA ALA A 277 13.66 -2.16 -9.29
C ALA A 277 14.44 -1.38 -10.36
N GLU A 278 15.45 -1.96 -11.00
CA GLU A 278 16.19 -1.36 -12.13
C GLU A 278 15.26 -1.03 -13.30
N ASN A 279 14.39 -1.98 -13.66
CA ASN A 279 13.41 -1.78 -14.73
C ASN A 279 12.41 -0.69 -14.36
N MET A 280 11.81 -0.76 -13.17
CA MET A 280 10.83 0.23 -12.70
C MET A 280 11.43 1.64 -12.63
N GLN A 281 12.66 1.78 -12.11
CA GLN A 281 13.40 3.05 -12.09
C GLN A 281 13.69 3.56 -13.50
N THR A 282 14.10 2.67 -14.41
CA THR A 282 14.35 3.03 -15.81
C THR A 282 13.10 3.60 -16.49
N HIS A 283 11.92 3.00 -16.28
CA HIS A 283 10.67 3.53 -16.84
C HIS A 283 10.33 4.92 -16.29
N LEU A 284 10.53 5.15 -14.99
CA LEU A 284 10.35 6.47 -14.38
C LEU A 284 11.29 7.51 -14.99
N PHE A 285 12.58 7.19 -15.09
CA PHE A 285 13.56 8.10 -15.67
C PHE A 285 13.21 8.40 -17.13
N GLN A 286 12.84 7.40 -17.92
CA GLN A 286 12.42 7.59 -19.31
C GLN A 286 11.19 8.50 -19.42
N LYS A 287 10.19 8.34 -18.53
CA LYS A 287 9.04 9.26 -18.46
C LYS A 287 9.50 10.68 -18.20
N TRP A 288 10.34 10.90 -17.19
CA TRP A 288 10.85 12.22 -16.84
C TRP A 288 11.66 12.87 -17.96
N ILE A 289 12.54 12.11 -18.62
CA ILE A 289 13.38 12.59 -19.73
C ILE A 289 12.54 12.88 -20.99
N LYS A 290 11.64 11.96 -21.37
CA LYS A 290 10.97 12.00 -22.68
C LYS A 290 9.66 12.76 -22.65
N VAL A 291 8.90 12.64 -21.56
CA VAL A 291 7.57 13.25 -21.41
C VAL A 291 7.69 14.57 -20.66
N ASN A 292 8.28 14.57 -19.46
CA ASN A 292 8.42 15.78 -18.65
C ASN A 292 9.56 16.71 -19.11
N LYS A 293 10.42 16.23 -20.03
CA LYS A 293 11.57 16.96 -20.59
C LYS A 293 12.59 17.42 -19.55
N LEU A 294 12.68 16.72 -18.42
CA LEU A 294 13.62 17.05 -17.36
C LEU A 294 15.06 16.78 -17.79
N ASP A 295 15.92 17.76 -17.57
CA ASP A 295 17.37 17.58 -17.64
C ASP A 295 17.97 17.15 -16.28
N PRO A 296 19.25 16.72 -16.23
CA PRO A 296 19.85 16.27 -14.98
C PRO A 296 19.92 17.33 -13.87
N LYS A 297 19.98 18.63 -14.20
CA LYS A 297 20.00 19.71 -13.21
C LYS A 297 18.63 19.90 -12.61
N GLU A 298 17.61 20.00 -13.46
CA GLU A 298 16.20 20.09 -13.03
C GLU A 298 15.80 18.87 -12.20
N PHE A 299 16.24 17.67 -12.60
CA PHE A 299 16.01 16.46 -11.83
C PHE A 299 16.72 16.50 -10.47
N GLY A 300 17.98 16.94 -10.42
CA GLY A 300 18.71 17.09 -9.18
C GLY A 300 18.06 18.08 -8.22
N ASP A 301 17.57 19.23 -8.71
CA ASP A 301 16.84 20.21 -7.90
C ASP A 301 15.47 19.67 -7.44
N MET A 302 14.91 18.67 -8.12
CA MET A 302 13.66 18.00 -7.72
C MET A 302 13.87 16.89 -6.67
N LEU A 303 15.09 16.32 -6.58
CA LEU A 303 15.47 15.33 -5.56
C LEU A 303 15.51 15.96 -4.17
N ASP A 304 16.05 17.18 -4.07
CA ASP A 304 16.04 17.96 -2.85
C ASP A 304 15.62 19.41 -3.14
N LEU A 305 14.39 19.74 -2.79
CA LEU A 305 13.83 21.08 -3.02
C LEU A 305 14.51 22.18 -2.20
N TYR A 306 15.27 21.82 -1.16
CA TYR A 306 15.95 22.76 -0.28
C TYR A 306 17.42 22.96 -0.65
N VAL A 307 17.98 22.06 -1.46
CA VAL A 307 19.41 22.03 -1.75
C VAL A 307 19.65 21.84 -3.24
N SER A 308 20.38 22.77 -3.87
CA SER A 308 20.70 22.68 -5.30
C SER A 308 21.41 21.37 -5.65
N TRP A 309 21.16 20.84 -6.85
CA TRP A 309 21.80 19.63 -7.39
C TRP A 309 23.32 19.57 -7.22
N ARG A 310 23.99 20.73 -7.20
CA ARG A 310 25.45 20.82 -6.98
C ARG A 310 25.88 20.34 -5.60
N TYR A 311 25.05 20.50 -4.58
CA TYR A 311 25.36 20.02 -3.23
C TYR A 311 25.18 18.51 -3.13
N ILE A 312 24.17 17.94 -3.80
CA ILE A 312 24.01 16.49 -3.91
C ILE A 312 25.32 15.86 -4.41
N LEU A 313 25.98 16.48 -5.39
CA LEU A 313 27.25 15.98 -5.93
C LEU A 313 28.47 16.11 -5.00
N LYS A 314 28.34 16.83 -3.88
CA LYS A 314 29.38 16.93 -2.83
C LYS A 314 29.21 15.85 -1.76
N GLU A 315 28.05 15.21 -1.70
CA GLU A 315 27.80 14.11 -0.77
C GLU A 315 28.65 12.89 -1.12
N PRO A 316 28.89 11.96 -0.16
CA PRO A 316 29.56 10.71 -0.44
C PRO A 316 28.88 9.94 -1.59
N LYS A 317 29.63 9.19 -2.41
CA LYS A 317 29.05 8.34 -3.47
C LYS A 317 28.10 7.24 -2.96
N THR A 318 28.07 7.01 -1.65
CA THR A 318 27.14 6.11 -0.97
C THR A 318 25.81 6.78 -0.64
N ASP A 319 25.73 8.11 -0.73
CA ASP A 319 24.50 8.86 -0.54
C ASP A 319 23.48 8.50 -1.62
N VAL A 320 22.22 8.34 -1.20
CA VAL A 320 21.16 7.85 -2.09
C VAL A 320 20.75 8.90 -3.12
N ASP A 321 20.81 10.19 -2.78
CA ASP A 321 20.43 11.25 -3.70
C ASP A 321 21.56 11.47 -4.72
N TYR A 322 22.83 11.36 -4.30
CA TYR A 322 23.97 11.26 -5.21
C TYR A 322 23.79 10.12 -6.21
N GLN A 323 23.54 8.90 -5.72
CA GLN A 323 23.39 7.72 -6.56
C GLN A 323 22.19 7.82 -7.50
N THR A 324 21.10 8.44 -7.05
CA THR A 324 19.90 8.62 -7.86
C THR A 324 20.14 9.64 -8.96
N LEU A 325 20.80 10.77 -8.65
CA LEU A 325 21.19 11.78 -9.64
C LEU A 325 22.20 11.23 -10.65
N GLU A 326 23.20 10.48 -10.21
CA GLU A 326 24.15 9.79 -11.09
C GLU A 326 23.41 8.83 -12.04
N ALA A 327 22.53 7.96 -11.50
CA ALA A 327 21.78 7.00 -12.30
C ALA A 327 20.87 7.69 -13.33
N PHE A 328 20.19 8.78 -12.95
CA PHE A 328 19.38 9.57 -13.88
C PHE A 328 20.23 10.21 -14.97
N THR A 329 21.36 10.82 -14.61
CA THR A 329 22.29 11.48 -15.54
C THR A 329 22.83 10.49 -16.57
N LEU A 330 23.19 9.28 -16.13
CA LEU A 330 23.62 8.20 -17.02
C LEU A 330 22.51 7.78 -17.98
N ARG A 331 21.28 7.60 -17.49
CA ARG A 331 20.14 7.29 -18.35
C ARG A 331 19.85 8.41 -19.35
N TYR A 332 19.92 9.67 -18.92
CA TYR A 332 19.74 10.84 -19.79
C TYR A 332 20.79 10.85 -20.91
N ALA A 333 22.06 10.65 -20.57
CA ALA A 333 23.16 10.59 -21.52
C ALA A 333 22.97 9.48 -22.56
N GLU A 334 22.52 8.30 -22.14
CA GLU A 334 22.19 7.19 -23.04
C GLU A 334 21.02 7.54 -23.97
N ASP A 335 19.91 8.03 -23.42
CA ASP A 335 18.67 8.29 -24.16
C ASP A 335 18.78 9.47 -25.13
N LYS A 336 19.62 10.48 -24.84
CA LYS A 336 19.78 11.70 -25.65
C LYS A 336 21.05 11.73 -26.48
N GLY A 337 22.16 11.25 -25.92
CA GLY A 337 23.49 11.34 -26.53
C GLY A 337 24.04 10.01 -27.07
N GLY A 338 23.36 8.89 -26.80
CA GLY A 338 23.79 7.57 -27.23
C GLY A 338 25.02 7.05 -26.48
N SER A 339 25.60 5.96 -27.00
CA SER A 339 26.65 5.20 -26.30
C SER A 339 27.96 5.97 -26.08
N ALA A 340 28.29 6.90 -26.97
CA ALA A 340 29.52 7.70 -26.87
C ALA A 340 29.45 8.66 -25.67
N VAL A 341 28.35 9.40 -25.54
CA VAL A 341 28.13 10.34 -24.43
C VAL A 341 27.99 9.59 -23.12
N LEU A 342 27.26 8.46 -23.12
CA LEU A 342 27.18 7.60 -21.92
C LEU A 342 28.57 7.18 -21.42
N LYS A 343 29.49 6.81 -22.33
CA LYS A 343 30.85 6.40 -21.97
C LYS A 343 31.65 7.57 -21.38
N GLU A 344 31.53 8.77 -21.94
CA GLU A 344 32.16 9.99 -21.41
C GLU A 344 31.64 10.31 -20.01
N VAL A 345 30.32 10.36 -19.82
CA VAL A 345 29.69 10.68 -18.53
C VAL A 345 30.07 9.66 -17.45
N LYS A 346 30.09 8.35 -17.78
CA LYS A 346 30.57 7.30 -16.86
C LYS A 346 32.02 7.54 -16.42
N ALA A 347 32.89 7.93 -17.34
CA ALA A 347 34.29 8.20 -17.00
C ALA A 347 34.42 9.39 -16.04
N LEU A 348 33.65 10.47 -16.26
CA LEU A 348 33.67 11.67 -15.43
C LEU A 348 33.18 11.41 -13.99
N PHE A 349 32.11 10.63 -13.81
CA PHE A 349 31.68 10.19 -12.48
C PHE A 349 32.73 9.30 -11.80
N ALA A 350 33.41 8.43 -12.56
CA ALA A 350 34.47 7.58 -12.02
C ALA A 350 35.71 8.38 -11.57
N THR A 351 36.08 9.44 -12.29
CA THR A 351 37.24 10.31 -11.98
C THR A 351 36.95 11.42 -10.97
N SER A 352 35.80 11.38 -10.30
CA SER A 352 35.37 12.35 -9.27
C SER A 352 35.18 13.79 -9.79
N ASP A 353 34.78 13.95 -11.05
CA ASP A 353 34.29 15.24 -11.58
C ASP A 353 32.79 15.13 -11.95
N PRO A 354 31.91 15.01 -10.94
CA PRO A 354 30.48 14.78 -11.18
C PRO A 354 29.78 16.01 -11.80
N GLU A 355 30.29 17.22 -11.60
CA GLU A 355 29.71 18.43 -12.20
C GLU A 355 30.00 18.49 -13.70
N ALA A 356 31.22 18.13 -14.12
CA ALA A 356 31.52 17.94 -15.54
C ALA A 356 30.70 16.81 -16.15
N ALA A 357 30.45 15.73 -15.42
CA ALA A 357 29.60 14.61 -15.89
C ALA A 357 28.17 15.08 -16.22
N VAL A 358 27.54 15.83 -15.31
CA VAL A 358 26.22 16.45 -15.55
C VAL A 358 26.25 17.39 -16.75
N THR A 359 27.28 18.24 -16.84
CA THR A 359 27.42 19.18 -17.96
C THR A 359 27.59 18.46 -19.30
N ALA A 360 28.43 17.42 -19.34
CA ALA A 360 28.69 16.62 -20.54
C ALA A 360 27.42 15.90 -21.02
N ALA A 361 26.62 15.34 -20.11
CA ALA A 361 25.35 14.69 -20.43
C ALA A 361 24.38 15.62 -21.18
N MET A 362 24.40 16.93 -20.87
CA MET A 362 23.50 17.92 -21.48
C MET A 362 24.00 18.52 -22.80
N ARG A 363 25.28 18.39 -23.15
CA ARG A 363 25.87 19.03 -24.34
C ARG A 363 25.26 18.57 -25.67
N VAL A 364 24.66 17.38 -25.71
CA VAL A 364 24.15 16.75 -26.93
C VAL A 364 22.64 16.98 -27.12
N SER A 365 22.00 17.66 -26.17
CA SER A 365 20.55 17.95 -26.18
C SER A 365 20.18 19.31 -26.80
N LEU A 366 21.14 20.04 -27.37
CA LEU A 366 20.96 21.35 -28.01
C LEU A 366 20.68 21.25 -29.52
#